data_AF-A0AAN5PMU0-F1
#
_entry.id   AF-A0AAN5PMU0-F1
#
_cell.length_a   1.000
_cell.length_b   1.000
_cell.length_c   1.000
_cell.angle_alpha   90.00
_cell.angle_beta   90.00
_cell.angle_gamma   90.00
#
_symmetry.space_group_name_H-M   'P 1'
#
loop_
_entity.id
_entity.type
_entity.pdbx_description
1 polymer ?
#
loop_
_entity_poly.entity_id
_entity_poly.type
_entity_poly.pdbx_seq_one_letter_code
_entity_poly.pdbx_strand_id
1 'polypeptide(L)'
;DSVVRMINDTSVLIRRARGYVPAPLRLPYEIPPTVALGGHLKNTFCITRGEEAFVSQHIGSLNNKATIEYFHESLNHLLKFLAVKPERIAHDWHPDFYTSRLAQKYDIPVYGVQHHHAHLASVVAEYGIQEPVLGLVLDGYGFGSDGEAWGGELLLLEKAEFKRVGHFFPIPQPGGELAAREPWRMAAGILHILGRGDEISQRFKEQPQSPFLLQLLEKKIHCP
;
A
#
# COMPACT_ATOMS: atom_id res chain seq x y z
N ASP A 1 16.96 0.55 -12.24
CA ASP A 1 18.04 0.54 -11.24
C ASP A 1 17.54 0.43 -9.82
N SER A 2 18.30 -0.18 -8.93
CA SER A 2 17.93 -0.17 -7.50
C SER A 2 18.22 1.21 -6.89
N VAL A 3 17.51 1.56 -5.83
CA VAL A 3 17.74 2.80 -5.06
C VAL A 3 17.83 2.43 -3.59
N VAL A 4 18.94 2.84 -2.95
CA VAL A 4 19.25 2.58 -1.53
C VAL A 4 19.48 3.93 -0.85
N ARG A 5 19.06 4.05 0.41
CA ARG A 5 19.31 5.20 1.27
C ARG A 5 19.99 4.74 2.55
N MET A 6 20.95 5.52 3.05
CA MET A 6 21.50 5.31 4.38
C MET A 6 20.64 6.04 5.43
N ILE A 7 20.23 5.32 6.47
CA ILE A 7 19.50 5.86 7.63
C ILE A 7 20.17 5.28 8.88
N ASN A 8 20.69 6.14 9.77
CA ASN A 8 21.39 5.73 10.99
C ASN A 8 22.41 4.60 10.73
N ASP A 9 23.31 4.83 9.77
CA ASP A 9 24.35 3.88 9.33
C ASP A 9 23.85 2.53 8.79
N THR A 10 22.54 2.41 8.55
CA THR A 10 21.90 1.22 8.00
C THR A 10 21.46 1.50 6.56
N SER A 11 21.74 0.55 5.65
CA SER A 11 21.27 0.58 4.27
C SER A 11 19.80 0.19 4.21
N VAL A 12 18.95 1.09 3.70
CA VAL A 12 17.53 0.86 3.49
C VAL A 12 17.20 0.91 2.00
N LEU A 13 16.62 -0.18 1.48
CA LEU A 13 16.17 -0.24 0.09
C LEU A 13 14.90 0.58 -0.10
N ILE A 14 14.92 1.51 -1.05
CA ILE A 14 13.73 2.29 -1.49
C ILE A 14 13.13 1.70 -2.77
N ARG A 15 13.98 1.16 -3.65
CA ARG A 15 13.55 0.47 -4.87
C ARG A 15 14.44 -0.75 -5.11
N ARG A 16 13.85 -1.95 -5.01
CA ARG A 16 14.51 -3.22 -5.35
C ARG A 16 14.35 -3.50 -6.85
N ALA A 17 15.46 -3.55 -7.59
CA ALA A 17 15.48 -3.84 -9.03
C ALA A 17 16.84 -4.45 -9.44
N ARG A 18 17.55 -3.82 -10.39
CA ARG A 18 18.86 -4.27 -10.90
C ARG A 18 19.87 -4.50 -9.77
N GLY A 19 20.54 -5.65 -9.79
CA GLY A 19 21.53 -6.05 -8.79
C GLY A 19 20.98 -6.81 -7.58
N TYR A 20 19.65 -6.86 -7.42
CA TYR A 20 18.98 -7.60 -6.33
C TYR A 20 18.01 -8.67 -6.85
N VAL A 21 17.32 -8.40 -7.95
CA VAL A 21 16.40 -9.36 -8.58
C VAL A 21 17.19 -10.29 -9.51
N PRO A 22 16.92 -11.61 -9.54
CA PRO A 22 15.82 -12.33 -8.88
C PRO A 22 16.24 -13.05 -7.58
N ALA A 23 17.22 -12.56 -6.83
CA ALA A 23 17.62 -13.23 -5.58
C ALA A 23 16.42 -13.28 -4.61
N PRO A 24 16.10 -14.45 -4.03
CA PRO A 24 14.97 -14.60 -3.12
C PRO A 24 15.28 -13.98 -1.76
N LEU A 25 14.22 -13.63 -1.04
CA LEU A 25 14.23 -13.48 0.41
C LEU A 25 13.94 -14.85 1.02
N ARG A 26 14.67 -15.23 2.07
CA ARG A 26 14.43 -16.47 2.79
C ARG A 26 13.33 -16.25 3.83
N LEU A 27 12.33 -17.11 3.82
CA LEU A 27 11.23 -17.14 4.77
C LEU A 27 11.59 -18.02 5.97
N PRO A 28 11.00 -17.76 7.16
CA PRO A 28 11.25 -18.55 8.36
C PRO A 28 10.66 -19.97 8.31
N TYR A 29 9.73 -20.23 7.40
CA TYR A 29 9.10 -21.53 7.20
C TYR A 29 8.59 -21.68 5.76
N GLU A 30 8.36 -22.93 5.36
CA GLU A 30 7.79 -23.25 4.05
C GLU A 30 6.34 -22.79 3.94
N ILE A 31 6.01 -22.18 2.80
CA ILE A 31 4.64 -21.80 2.45
C ILE A 31 4.27 -22.30 1.06
N PRO A 32 2.99 -22.61 0.81
CA PRO A 32 2.60 -23.09 -0.50
C PRO A 32 2.80 -22.05 -1.61
N PRO A 33 3.00 -22.49 -2.86
CA PRO A 33 3.21 -21.62 -4.00
C PRO A 33 2.15 -20.53 -4.13
N THR A 34 2.52 -19.30 -3.82
CA THR A 34 1.62 -18.15 -3.76
C THR A 34 2.13 -17.05 -4.69
N VAL A 35 1.23 -16.43 -5.44
CA VAL A 35 1.50 -15.20 -6.18
C VAL A 35 0.81 -14.05 -5.45
N ALA A 36 1.59 -13.18 -4.82
CA ALA A 36 1.10 -11.91 -4.26
C ALA A 36 1.22 -10.82 -5.33
N LEU A 37 0.10 -10.25 -5.77
CA LEU A 37 0.06 -9.30 -6.88
C LEU A 37 0.46 -7.87 -6.47
N GLY A 38 0.46 -7.57 -5.16
CA GLY A 38 0.83 -6.26 -4.61
C GLY A 38 -0.25 -5.17 -4.78
N GLY A 39 0.12 -3.94 -4.39
CA GLY A 39 -0.74 -2.76 -4.47
C GLY A 39 -0.71 -2.06 -5.84
N HIS A 40 -1.31 -0.86 -5.92
CA HIS A 40 -1.41 -0.10 -7.18
C HIS A 40 -0.18 0.75 -7.51
N LEU A 41 0.34 1.47 -6.52
CA LEU A 41 1.48 2.37 -6.68
C LEU A 41 2.79 1.66 -6.38
N LYS A 42 3.84 1.99 -7.14
CA LYS A 42 5.19 1.42 -6.97
C LYS A 42 5.19 -0.12 -6.91
N ASN A 43 4.31 -0.75 -7.69
CA ASN A 43 4.01 -2.17 -7.62
C ASN A 43 5.25 -3.05 -7.79
N THR A 44 5.26 -4.11 -7.00
CA THR A 44 6.03 -5.34 -7.17
C THR A 44 5.10 -6.50 -6.88
N PHE A 45 5.22 -7.60 -7.61
CA PHE A 45 4.59 -8.87 -7.24
C PHE A 45 5.61 -9.77 -6.53
N CYS A 46 5.14 -10.81 -5.83
CA CYS A 46 5.99 -11.80 -5.19
C CYS A 46 5.51 -13.21 -5.55
N ILE A 47 6.44 -14.11 -5.84
CA ILE A 47 6.17 -15.54 -6.05
C ILE A 47 6.87 -16.31 -4.94
N THR A 48 6.18 -17.25 -4.31
CA THR A 48 6.76 -18.07 -3.24
C THR A 48 6.98 -19.51 -3.70
N ARG A 49 8.02 -20.16 -3.18
CA ARG A 49 8.34 -21.57 -3.43
C ARG A 49 9.14 -22.12 -2.25
N GLY A 50 8.58 -23.07 -1.50
CA GLY A 50 9.25 -23.58 -0.31
C GLY A 50 9.44 -22.47 0.74
N GLU A 51 10.68 -22.27 1.18
CA GLU A 51 11.11 -21.19 2.08
C GLU A 51 11.57 -19.92 1.32
N GLU A 52 11.28 -19.78 0.02
CA GLU A 52 11.77 -18.66 -0.79
C GLU A 52 10.63 -17.71 -1.20
N ALA A 53 10.88 -16.40 -1.09
CA ALA A 53 10.03 -15.34 -1.61
C ALA A 53 10.77 -14.52 -2.68
N PHE A 54 10.31 -14.63 -3.92
CA PHE A 54 10.87 -13.95 -5.08
C PHE A 54 10.08 -12.67 -5.38
N VAL A 55 10.52 -11.56 -4.80
CA VAL A 55 9.96 -10.23 -5.09
C VAL A 55 10.47 -9.75 -6.45
N SER A 56 9.54 -9.35 -7.31
CA SER A 56 9.84 -8.85 -8.65
C SER A 56 10.66 -7.57 -8.62
N GLN A 57 11.20 -7.20 -9.78
CA GLN A 57 11.64 -5.83 -10.00
C GLN A 57 10.47 -4.86 -9.86
N HIS A 58 10.79 -3.61 -9.55
CA HIS A 58 9.84 -2.52 -9.56
C HIS A 58 9.15 -2.36 -10.92
N ILE A 59 7.83 -2.54 -10.93
CA ILE A 59 6.97 -2.41 -12.11
C ILE A 59 6.55 -0.94 -12.32
N GLY A 60 6.29 -0.22 -11.22
CA GLY A 60 5.77 1.14 -11.25
C GLY A 60 4.29 1.22 -10.87
N SER A 61 3.60 2.29 -11.28
CA SER A 61 2.17 2.45 -11.00
C SER A 61 1.33 1.77 -12.07
N LEU A 62 0.36 0.94 -11.67
CA LEU A 62 -0.49 0.17 -12.58
C LEU A 62 -1.67 1.00 -13.12
N ASN A 63 -1.38 2.18 -13.67
CA ASN A 63 -2.38 3.17 -14.10
C ASN A 63 -2.45 3.38 -15.61
N ASN A 64 -1.63 2.67 -16.38
CA ASN A 64 -1.62 2.75 -17.84
C ASN A 64 -1.32 1.39 -18.48
N LYS A 65 -1.70 1.26 -19.75
CA LYS A 65 -1.57 0.02 -20.52
C LYS A 65 -0.15 -0.54 -20.52
N ALA A 66 0.86 0.30 -20.77
CA ALA A 66 2.25 -0.15 -20.87
C ALA A 66 2.74 -0.78 -19.55
N THR A 67 2.45 -0.16 -18.41
CA THR A 67 2.82 -0.71 -17.09
C THR A 67 2.09 -2.02 -16.76
N ILE A 68 0.84 -2.17 -17.22
CA ILE A 68 0.06 -3.39 -17.03
C ILE A 68 0.58 -4.52 -17.93
N GLU A 69 0.92 -4.24 -19.19
CA GLU A 69 1.52 -5.23 -20.09
C GLU A 69 2.87 -5.71 -19.54
N TYR A 70 3.71 -4.77 -19.07
CA TYR A 70 4.98 -5.10 -18.45
C TYR A 70 4.83 -5.94 -17.17
N PHE A 71 3.80 -5.67 -16.36
CA PHE A 71 3.46 -6.50 -15.20
C PHE A 71 3.21 -7.96 -15.61
N HIS A 72 2.35 -8.18 -16.61
CA HIS A 72 2.01 -9.53 -17.09
C HIS A 72 3.18 -10.25 -17.72
N GLU A 73 3.95 -9.57 -18.55
CA GLU A 73 5.16 -10.12 -19.15
C GLU A 73 6.14 -10.58 -18.07
N SER A 74 6.39 -9.72 -17.08
CA SER A 74 7.31 -9.99 -15.98
C SER A 74 6.83 -11.16 -15.10
N LEU A 75 5.54 -11.18 -14.73
CA LEU A 75 4.95 -12.24 -13.91
C LEU A 75 5.04 -13.59 -14.62
N ASN A 76 4.63 -13.64 -15.89
CA ASN A 76 4.66 -14.87 -16.68
C ASN A 76 6.10 -15.37 -16.90
N HIS A 77 7.04 -14.45 -17.15
CA HIS A 77 8.44 -14.78 -17.28
C HIS A 77 9.00 -15.41 -15.99
N LEU A 78 8.74 -14.78 -14.83
CA LEU A 78 9.28 -15.25 -13.56
C LEU A 78 8.65 -16.58 -13.10
N LEU A 79 7.34 -16.78 -13.30
CA LEU A 79 6.68 -18.07 -13.03
C LEU A 79 7.31 -19.21 -13.83
N LYS A 80 7.57 -18.99 -15.14
CA LYS A 80 8.23 -19.98 -16.00
C LYS A 80 9.67 -20.23 -15.56
N PHE A 81 10.43 -19.17 -15.29
CA PHE A 81 11.82 -19.26 -14.86
C PHE A 81 11.97 -20.04 -13.54
N LEU A 82 11.08 -19.82 -12.59
CA LEU A 82 11.08 -20.51 -11.29
C LEU A 82 10.44 -21.91 -11.33
N ALA A 83 9.82 -22.28 -12.47
CA ALA A 83 9.01 -23.49 -12.62
C ALA A 83 7.93 -23.64 -11.52
N VAL A 84 7.29 -22.53 -11.14
CA VAL A 84 6.27 -22.49 -10.08
C VAL A 84 4.88 -22.54 -10.70
N LYS A 85 4.05 -23.47 -10.22
CA LYS A 85 2.61 -23.47 -10.45
C LYS A 85 1.93 -22.85 -9.22
N PRO A 86 1.27 -21.69 -9.34
CA PRO A 86 0.58 -21.07 -8.21
C PRO A 86 -0.56 -21.94 -7.70
N GLU A 87 -0.63 -22.08 -6.38
CA GLU A 87 -1.76 -22.71 -5.67
C GLU A 87 -2.68 -21.66 -5.05
N ARG A 88 -2.20 -20.42 -4.88
CA ARG A 88 -2.91 -19.33 -4.23
C ARG A 88 -2.55 -17.98 -4.84
N ILE A 89 -3.49 -17.04 -4.80
CA ILE A 89 -3.27 -15.63 -5.13
C ILE A 89 -3.49 -14.77 -3.89
N ALA A 90 -2.62 -13.80 -3.65
CA ALA A 90 -2.84 -12.73 -2.69
C ALA A 90 -2.92 -11.37 -3.39
N HIS A 91 -3.80 -10.49 -2.93
CA HIS A 91 -3.94 -9.12 -3.46
C HIS A 91 -4.34 -8.14 -2.35
N ASP A 92 -4.18 -6.85 -2.63
CA ASP A 92 -4.63 -5.79 -1.73
C ASP A 92 -6.16 -5.79 -1.56
N TRP A 93 -6.68 -5.50 -0.37
CA TRP A 93 -8.14 -5.35 -0.14
C TRP A 93 -8.81 -4.26 -0.95
N HIS A 94 -8.07 -3.27 -1.47
CA HIS A 94 -8.67 -2.18 -2.21
C HIS A 94 -9.46 -2.70 -3.44
N PRO A 95 -10.79 -2.49 -3.51
CA PRO A 95 -11.64 -3.11 -4.53
C PRO A 95 -11.34 -2.60 -5.95
N ASP A 96 -10.93 -1.33 -6.06
CA ASP A 96 -10.66 -0.71 -7.36
C ASP A 96 -9.26 -0.95 -7.93
N PHE A 97 -8.36 -1.59 -7.20
CA PHE A 97 -7.03 -1.84 -7.76
C PHE A 97 -7.09 -2.84 -8.92
N TYR A 98 -6.26 -2.58 -9.92
CA TYR A 98 -6.07 -3.49 -11.05
C TYR A 98 -5.72 -4.91 -10.58
N THR A 99 -4.84 -5.02 -9.58
CA THR A 99 -4.39 -6.29 -9.00
C THR A 99 -5.54 -7.05 -8.33
N SER A 100 -6.44 -6.36 -7.64
CA SER A 100 -7.64 -6.96 -7.04
C SER A 100 -8.59 -7.53 -8.09
N ARG A 101 -8.84 -6.78 -9.16
CA ARG A 101 -9.67 -7.26 -10.29
C ARG A 101 -9.01 -8.40 -11.05
N LEU A 102 -7.67 -8.36 -11.18
CA LEU A 102 -6.90 -9.43 -11.79
C LEU A 102 -6.94 -10.72 -10.95
N ALA A 103 -6.86 -10.61 -9.62
CA ALA A 103 -6.90 -11.75 -8.72
C ALA A 103 -8.17 -12.61 -8.92
N GLN A 104 -9.31 -11.96 -9.14
CA GLN A 104 -10.60 -12.63 -9.37
C GLN A 104 -10.68 -13.43 -10.69
N LYS A 105 -9.70 -13.28 -11.59
CA LYS A 105 -9.65 -14.05 -12.85
C LYS A 105 -8.99 -15.42 -12.70
N TYR A 106 -8.38 -15.69 -11.54
CA TYR A 106 -7.73 -16.96 -11.27
C TYR A 106 -8.73 -17.98 -10.70
N ASP A 107 -8.66 -19.22 -11.18
CA ASP A 107 -9.50 -20.33 -10.71
C ASP A 107 -8.84 -21.13 -9.57
N ILE A 108 -8.17 -20.41 -8.67
CA ILE A 108 -7.48 -20.94 -7.49
C ILE A 108 -7.78 -20.04 -6.29
N PRO A 109 -7.61 -20.51 -5.04
CA PRO A 109 -7.89 -19.71 -3.85
C PRO A 109 -7.29 -18.30 -3.89
N VAL A 110 -8.13 -17.29 -3.69
CA VAL A 110 -7.77 -15.87 -3.68
C VAL A 110 -7.93 -15.30 -2.28
N TYR A 111 -6.88 -14.64 -1.79
CA TYR A 111 -6.84 -14.01 -0.47
C TYR A 111 -6.63 -12.51 -0.60
N GLY A 112 -7.60 -11.75 -0.14
CA GLY A 112 -7.42 -10.33 0.08
C GLY A 112 -6.59 -10.09 1.34
N VAL A 113 -5.65 -9.15 1.29
CA VAL A 113 -4.80 -8.73 2.42
C VAL A 113 -4.90 -7.23 2.59
N GLN A 114 -5.11 -6.78 3.83
CA GLN A 114 -5.15 -5.37 4.17
C GLN A 114 -3.79 -4.69 3.92
N HIS A 115 -3.80 -3.46 3.41
CA HIS A 115 -2.59 -2.75 3.00
C HIS A 115 -1.56 -2.54 4.13
N HIS A 116 -2.01 -2.04 5.28
CA HIS A 116 -1.13 -1.78 6.44
C HIS A 116 -0.68 -3.08 7.11
N HIS A 117 -1.55 -4.10 7.15
CA HIS A 117 -1.18 -5.46 7.55
C HIS A 117 -0.06 -6.00 6.66
N ALA A 118 -0.15 -5.83 5.34
CA ALA A 118 0.90 -6.26 4.41
C ALA A 118 2.24 -5.53 4.66
N HIS A 119 2.23 -4.22 4.96
CA HIS A 119 3.44 -3.50 5.35
C HIS A 119 4.10 -4.10 6.59
N LEU A 120 3.33 -4.32 7.67
CA LEU A 120 3.87 -4.91 8.90
C LEU A 120 4.34 -6.36 8.69
N ALA A 121 3.55 -7.16 7.99
CA ALA A 121 3.88 -8.55 7.67
C ALA A 121 5.15 -8.66 6.82
N SER A 122 5.44 -7.69 5.96
CA SER A 122 6.68 -7.69 5.16
C SER A 122 7.93 -7.59 6.04
N VAL A 123 7.89 -6.75 7.08
CA VAL A 123 8.99 -6.61 8.06
C VAL A 123 9.11 -7.88 8.90
N VAL A 124 7.99 -8.41 9.39
CA VAL A 124 7.97 -9.66 10.17
C VAL A 124 8.54 -10.83 9.37
N ALA A 125 8.22 -10.91 8.08
CA ALA A 125 8.77 -11.93 7.17
C ALA A 125 10.27 -11.73 6.92
N GLU A 126 10.73 -10.50 6.68
CA GLU A 126 12.15 -10.18 6.44
C GLU A 126 13.04 -10.54 7.64
N TYR A 127 12.56 -10.29 8.85
CA TYR A 127 13.29 -10.58 10.09
C TYR A 127 12.99 -11.97 10.68
N GLY A 128 12.07 -12.74 10.09
CA GLY A 128 11.69 -14.08 10.55
C GLY A 128 11.08 -14.10 11.96
N ILE A 129 10.39 -13.02 12.36
CA ILE A 129 9.78 -12.89 13.69
C ILE A 129 8.57 -13.82 13.78
N GLN A 130 8.45 -14.59 14.88
CA GLN A 130 7.36 -15.56 15.06
C GLN A 130 6.45 -15.23 16.24
N GLU A 131 6.86 -14.27 17.08
CA GLU A 131 6.11 -13.76 18.21
C GLU A 131 5.08 -12.70 17.78
N PRO A 132 4.08 -12.40 18.63
CA PRO A 132 3.24 -11.22 18.47
C PRO A 132 4.05 -9.93 18.26
N VAL A 133 3.69 -9.13 17.26
CA VAL A 133 4.39 -7.88 16.91
C VAL A 133 3.44 -6.70 16.99
N LEU A 134 3.85 -5.67 17.73
CA LEU A 134 3.23 -4.36 17.68
C LEU A 134 3.98 -3.49 16.66
N GLY A 135 3.30 -3.05 15.60
CA GLY A 135 3.89 -2.27 14.52
C GLY A 135 3.18 -0.95 14.28
N LEU A 136 3.95 0.12 14.13
CA LEU A 136 3.45 1.41 13.66
C LEU A 136 3.65 1.51 12.14
N VAL A 137 2.54 1.57 11.41
CA VAL A 137 2.53 1.64 9.95
C VAL A 137 2.10 3.04 9.53
N LEU A 138 3.02 3.77 8.91
CA LEU A 138 2.82 5.15 8.45
C LEU A 138 2.97 5.19 6.93
N ASP A 139 1.89 5.48 6.23
CA ASP A 139 1.90 5.66 4.78
C ASP A 139 1.07 6.88 4.35
N GLY A 140 0.73 6.97 3.06
CA GLY A 140 -0.13 8.04 2.56
C GLY A 140 -1.63 7.68 2.55
N TYR A 141 -1.95 6.46 2.12
CA TYR A 141 -3.33 5.98 2.00
C TYR A 141 -3.31 4.46 1.82
N GLY A 142 -4.10 3.77 2.64
CA GLY A 142 -4.50 2.39 2.44
C GLY A 142 -5.99 2.21 2.73
N PHE A 143 -6.64 1.29 2.01
CA PHE A 143 -8.05 0.99 2.25
C PHE A 143 -8.22 0.31 3.61
N GLY A 144 -8.98 0.96 4.49
CA GLY A 144 -9.28 0.48 5.83
C GLY A 144 -10.24 -0.70 5.84
N SER A 145 -10.16 -1.54 6.88
CA SER A 145 -11.12 -2.63 7.09
C SER A 145 -12.54 -2.13 7.38
N ASP A 146 -12.66 -0.89 7.82
CA ASP A 146 -13.87 -0.12 8.09
C ASP A 146 -14.35 0.70 6.87
N GLY A 147 -13.64 0.62 5.74
CA GLY A 147 -13.90 1.42 4.54
C GLY A 147 -13.35 2.85 4.60
N GLU A 148 -12.68 3.22 5.69
CA GLU A 148 -12.05 4.52 5.88
C GLU A 148 -10.64 4.59 5.25
N ALA A 149 -10.12 5.80 5.08
CA ALA A 149 -8.74 6.02 4.69
C ALA A 149 -7.80 5.77 5.88
N TRP A 150 -6.92 4.79 5.78
CA TRP A 150 -5.85 4.56 6.76
C TRP A 150 -4.54 5.18 6.27
N GLY A 151 -3.67 5.54 7.21
CA GLY A 151 -2.33 6.07 6.88
C GLY A 151 -1.40 6.27 8.08
N GLY A 152 -1.88 5.97 9.29
CA GLY A 152 -1.11 6.13 10.53
C GLY A 152 -1.64 5.21 11.61
N GLU A 153 -1.31 3.92 11.47
CA GLU A 153 -1.97 2.83 12.18
C GLU A 153 -1.01 2.13 13.13
N LEU A 154 -1.45 1.88 14.37
CA LEU A 154 -0.79 0.98 15.29
C LEU A 154 -1.51 -0.37 15.25
N LEU A 155 -0.82 -1.39 14.74
CA LEU A 155 -1.36 -2.72 14.53
C LEU A 155 -0.66 -3.72 15.47
N LEU A 156 -1.45 -4.59 16.09
CA LEU A 156 -0.97 -5.82 16.71
C LEU A 156 -1.14 -6.95 15.70
N LEU A 157 -0.04 -7.55 15.26
CA LEU A 157 0.00 -8.71 14.38
C LEU A 157 0.27 -9.96 15.21
N GLU A 158 -0.63 -10.94 15.13
CA GLU A 158 -0.48 -12.25 15.73
C GLU A 158 -0.78 -13.32 14.68
N LYS A 159 0.22 -14.14 14.36
CA LYS A 159 0.12 -15.13 13.27
C LYS A 159 -0.23 -14.44 11.94
N ALA A 160 -1.40 -14.76 11.37
CA ALA A 160 -1.89 -14.20 10.12
C ALA A 160 -3.01 -13.15 10.33
N GLU A 161 -3.29 -12.79 11.58
CA GLU A 161 -4.37 -11.87 11.94
C GLU A 161 -3.79 -10.58 12.51
N PHE A 162 -4.44 -9.47 12.19
CA PHE A 162 -4.07 -8.17 12.74
C PHE A 162 -5.24 -7.55 13.48
N LYS A 163 -4.91 -6.76 14.51
CA LYS A 163 -5.85 -5.92 15.24
C LYS A 163 -5.36 -4.47 15.21
N ARG A 164 -6.22 -3.55 14.77
CA ARG A 164 -6.00 -2.11 14.90
C ARG A 164 -6.17 -1.72 16.37
N VAL A 165 -5.08 -1.29 17.02
CA VAL A 165 -5.06 -0.94 18.45
C VAL A 165 -4.89 0.55 18.70
N GLY A 166 -4.52 1.32 17.69
CA GLY A 166 -4.47 2.77 17.72
C GLY A 166 -4.34 3.34 16.31
N HIS A 167 -4.69 4.62 16.14
CA HIS A 167 -4.57 5.32 14.86
C HIS A 167 -4.53 6.83 15.05
N PHE A 168 -4.06 7.55 14.04
CA PHE A 168 -4.21 9.01 14.01
C PHE A 168 -5.67 9.43 13.91
N PHE A 169 -5.98 10.59 14.51
CA PHE A 169 -7.31 11.18 14.39
C PHE A 169 -7.66 11.39 12.90
N PRO A 170 -8.81 10.89 12.41
CA PRO A 170 -9.20 11.05 11.01
C PRO A 170 -9.36 12.52 10.63
N ILE A 171 -8.71 12.92 9.53
CA ILE A 171 -8.78 14.29 8.99
C ILE A 171 -9.51 14.23 7.65
N PRO A 172 -10.58 15.02 7.43
CA PRO A 172 -11.27 15.03 6.16
C PRO A 172 -10.33 15.50 5.05
N GLN A 173 -10.41 14.84 3.91
CA GLN A 173 -9.55 15.07 2.74
C GLN A 173 -10.37 15.73 1.64
N PRO A 174 -10.59 17.06 1.68
CA PRO A 174 -11.56 17.70 0.79
C PRO A 174 -11.10 17.68 -0.67
N GLY A 175 -11.81 16.92 -1.50
CA GLY A 175 -11.47 16.62 -2.88
C GLY A 175 -10.79 15.25 -3.09
N GLY A 176 -10.71 14.41 -2.06
CA GLY A 176 -10.15 13.05 -2.12
C GLY A 176 -8.73 13.06 -2.67
N GLU A 177 -8.50 12.41 -3.82
CA GLU A 177 -7.18 12.33 -4.48
C GLU A 177 -6.55 13.72 -4.72
N LEU A 178 -7.35 14.77 -4.93
CA LEU A 178 -6.83 16.13 -5.07
C LEU A 178 -6.05 16.58 -3.85
N ALA A 179 -6.44 16.16 -2.64
CA ALA A 179 -5.76 16.55 -1.41
C ALA A 179 -4.31 16.03 -1.34
N ALA A 180 -4.01 14.90 -2.01
CA ALA A 180 -2.65 14.38 -2.14
C ALA A 180 -1.76 15.20 -3.10
N ARG A 181 -2.36 15.94 -4.04
CA ARG A 181 -1.66 16.78 -5.03
C ARG A 181 -1.65 18.26 -4.68
N GLU A 182 -2.63 18.68 -3.90
CA GLU A 182 -2.85 20.06 -3.46
C GLU A 182 -2.82 20.11 -1.92
N PRO A 183 -1.63 20.12 -1.28
CA PRO A 183 -1.49 19.96 0.17
C PRO A 183 -2.24 21.00 1.02
N TRP A 184 -2.56 22.16 0.45
CA TRP A 184 -3.36 23.20 1.11
C TRP A 184 -4.77 22.69 1.50
N ARG A 185 -5.31 21.69 0.78
CA ARG A 185 -6.59 21.04 1.09
C ARG A 185 -6.54 20.27 2.41
N MET A 186 -5.44 19.57 2.68
CA MET A 186 -5.25 18.89 3.98
C MET A 186 -5.15 19.90 5.12
N ALA A 187 -4.42 20.99 4.90
CA ALA A 187 -4.34 22.08 5.87
C ALA A 187 -5.72 22.71 6.14
N ALA A 188 -6.57 22.84 5.11
CA ALA A 188 -7.95 23.29 5.27
C ALA A 188 -8.82 22.28 6.06
N GLY A 189 -8.66 20.97 5.84
CA GLY A 189 -9.29 19.93 6.64
C GLY A 189 -8.93 20.03 8.13
N ILE A 190 -7.65 20.30 8.43
CA ILE A 190 -7.18 20.55 9.80
C ILE A 190 -7.83 21.80 10.39
N LEU A 191 -7.85 22.93 9.66
CA LEU A 191 -8.52 24.16 10.12
C LEU A 191 -10.00 23.90 10.45
N HIS A 192 -10.69 23.12 9.63
CA HIS A 192 -12.09 22.76 9.89
C HIS A 192 -12.26 21.95 11.18
N ILE A 193 -11.44 20.92 11.43
CA ILE A 193 -11.49 20.14 12.68
C ILE A 193 -11.21 21.03 13.91
N LEU A 194 -10.31 21.99 13.78
CA LEU A 194 -9.98 22.93 14.85
C LEU A 194 -11.06 24.02 15.07
N GLY A 195 -12.17 23.99 14.33
CA GLY A 195 -13.22 25.02 14.40
C GLY A 195 -12.82 26.35 13.78
N ARG A 196 -11.81 26.35 12.91
CA ARG A 196 -11.18 27.52 12.27
C ARG A 196 -11.46 27.56 10.77
N GLY A 197 -12.59 26.99 10.35
CA GLY A 197 -12.99 26.87 8.96
C GLY A 197 -13.06 28.21 8.22
N ASP A 198 -13.49 29.27 8.90
CA ASP A 198 -13.59 30.62 8.34
C ASP A 198 -12.23 31.21 7.91
N GLU A 199 -11.12 30.68 8.44
CA GLU A 199 -9.78 31.11 8.05
C GLU A 199 -9.30 30.53 6.71
N ILE A 200 -9.98 29.50 6.16
CA ILE A 200 -9.54 28.77 4.95
C ILE A 200 -9.39 29.74 3.77
N SER A 201 -10.42 30.53 3.48
CA SER A 201 -10.45 31.45 2.33
C SER A 201 -9.37 32.54 2.44
N GLN A 202 -9.08 33.00 3.65
CA GLN A 202 -8.06 34.03 3.89
C GLN A 202 -6.65 33.45 3.77
N ARG A 203 -6.41 32.28 4.36
CA ARG A 203 -5.09 31.62 4.39
C ARG A 203 -4.68 31.09 3.02
N PHE A 204 -5.65 30.67 2.21
CA PHE A 204 -5.42 30.09 0.89
C PHE A 204 -6.02 30.94 -0.24
N LYS A 205 -5.98 32.28 -0.09
CA LYS A 205 -6.53 33.26 -1.04
C LYS A 205 -6.04 33.11 -2.49
N GLU A 206 -4.85 32.55 -2.67
CA GLU A 206 -4.26 32.29 -3.99
C GLU A 206 -4.89 31.09 -4.70
N GLN A 207 -5.62 30.25 -3.95
CA GLN A 207 -6.31 29.08 -4.46
C GLN A 207 -7.76 29.46 -4.81
N PRO A 208 -8.16 29.43 -6.09
CA PRO A 208 -9.48 29.86 -6.53
C PRO A 208 -10.64 29.10 -5.86
N GLN A 209 -10.40 27.86 -5.43
CA GLN A 209 -11.40 27.00 -4.81
C GLN A 209 -11.52 27.20 -3.30
N SER A 210 -10.59 27.93 -2.66
CA SER A 210 -10.59 28.10 -1.19
C SER A 210 -11.90 28.64 -0.61
N PRO A 211 -12.64 29.58 -1.27
CA PRO A 211 -13.90 30.10 -0.72
C PRO A 211 -15.02 29.06 -0.59
N PHE A 212 -14.96 27.97 -1.37
CA PHE A 212 -16.00 26.95 -1.41
C PHE A 212 -15.67 25.73 -0.53
N LEU A 213 -14.42 25.61 -0.07
CA LEU A 213 -13.93 24.40 0.57
C LEU A 213 -14.57 24.18 1.96
N LEU A 214 -14.84 25.26 2.70
CA LEU A 214 -15.56 25.17 3.97
C LEU A 214 -16.94 24.53 3.80
N GLN A 215 -17.68 24.94 2.77
CA GLN A 215 -19.00 24.38 2.48
C GLN A 215 -18.93 22.89 2.12
N LEU A 216 -17.90 22.46 1.38
CA LEU A 216 -17.69 21.04 1.06
C LEU A 216 -17.41 20.22 2.31
N LEU A 217 -16.59 20.74 3.23
CA LEU A 217 -16.25 20.12 4.49
C LEU A 217 -17.47 19.98 5.40
N GLU A 218 -18.25 21.06 5.60
CA GLU A 218 -19.47 21.04 6.42
C GLU A 218 -20.51 20.05 5.89
N LYS A 219 -20.66 19.98 4.57
CA LYS A 219 -21.60 19.06 3.91
C LYS A 219 -21.05 17.65 3.72
N LYS A 220 -19.78 17.40 4.06
CA LYS A 220 -19.06 16.13 3.84
C LYS A 220 -19.13 15.62 2.40
N ILE A 221 -19.09 16.54 1.43
CA ILE A 221 -19.15 16.20 0.00
C ILE A 221 -17.73 15.97 -0.51
N HIS A 222 -17.42 14.77 -0.99
CA HIS A 222 -16.09 14.39 -1.47
C HIS A 222 -14.96 14.69 -0.45
N CYS A 223 -15.26 14.52 0.83
CA CYS A 223 -14.32 14.69 1.94
C CYS A 223 -14.23 13.37 2.71
N PRO A 224 -13.67 12.30 2.10
CA PRO A 224 -13.38 11.07 2.82
C PRO A 224 -12.36 11.32 3.95
#